data_AF-A0A540WSF8-F1
#
_entry.id   AF-A0A540WSF8-F1
#
_cell.length_a   1.000
_cell.length_b   1.000
_cell.length_c   1.000
_cell.angle_alpha   90.00
_cell.angle_beta   90.00
_cell.angle_gamma   90.00
#
_symmetry.space_group_name_H-M   'P 1'
#
loop_
_entity.id
_entity.type
_entity.pdbx_description
1 polymer ?
#
loop_
_entity_poly.entity_id
_entity_poly.type
_entity_poly.pdbx_seq_one_letter_code
_entity_poly.pdbx_strand_id
1 'polypeptide(L)'
;MNPEDIDLRQLTADLKDALGPGEPVGYLRGKSLMRDLLVDLKGFSQQEAEELIDTLELQGYLRFLGDPSERSVADAQWDITPHA
;
A
#
# COMPACT_ATOMS: atom_id res chain seq x y z
N MET A 1 -19.22 2.00 4.04
CA MET A 1 -18.62 2.56 2.81
C MET A 1 -18.72 1.46 1.77
N ASN A 2 -19.22 1.71 0.55
CA ASN A 2 -19.21 0.68 -0.48
C ASN A 2 -17.80 0.59 -1.06
N PRO A 3 -17.11 -0.57 -0.99
CA PRO A 3 -15.75 -0.72 -1.53
C PRO A 3 -15.71 -0.53 -3.06
N GLU A 4 -16.84 -0.69 -3.74
CA GLU A 4 -16.99 -0.45 -5.19
C GLU A 4 -16.96 1.04 -5.59
N ASP A 5 -17.15 1.97 -4.64
CA ASP A 5 -17.08 3.43 -4.85
C ASP A 5 -15.69 4.02 -4.50
N ILE A 6 -14.74 3.18 -4.07
CA ILE A 6 -13.40 3.66 -3.71
C ILE A 6 -12.59 3.87 -4.99
N ASP A 7 -12.27 5.13 -5.27
CA ASP A 7 -11.30 5.48 -6.31
C ASP A 7 -9.89 5.05 -5.87
N LEU A 8 -9.50 3.85 -6.32
CA LEU A 8 -8.20 3.24 -6.03
C LEU A 8 -7.03 4.12 -6.50
N ARG A 9 -7.21 4.91 -7.56
CA ARG A 9 -6.17 5.80 -8.06
C ARG A 9 -5.97 6.97 -7.10
N GLN A 10 -7.06 7.62 -6.68
CA GLN A 10 -6.98 8.69 -5.69
C GLN A 10 -6.43 8.17 -4.35
N LEU A 11 -6.86 6.98 -3.93
CA LEU A 11 -6.35 6.35 -2.71
C LEU A 11 -4.84 6.09 -2.78
N THR A 12 -4.34 5.60 -3.91
CA THR A 12 -2.91 5.38 -4.14
C THR A 12 -2.12 6.68 -4.11
N ALA A 13 -2.67 7.77 -4.67
CA ALA A 13 -2.05 9.09 -4.63
C ALA A 13 -1.96 9.62 -3.19
N ASP A 14 -3.04 9.52 -2.43
CA ASP A 14 -3.10 9.93 -1.02
C ASP A 14 -2.09 9.14 -0.16
N LEU A 15 -1.99 7.83 -0.39
CA LEU A 15 -1.04 6.96 0.30
C LEU A 15 0.41 7.34 -0.02
N LYS A 16 0.71 7.63 -1.28
CA LYS A 16 2.04 8.06 -1.72
C LYS A 16 2.46 9.38 -1.08
N ASP A 17 1.53 10.35 -1.01
CA ASP A 17 1.78 11.64 -0.37
C ASP A 17 2.07 11.47 1.14
N ALA A 18 1.30 10.62 1.82
CA ALA A 18 1.43 10.38 3.26
C ALA A 18 2.73 9.66 3.66
N LEU A 19 3.28 8.78 2.80
CA LEU A 19 4.55 8.11 3.04
C LEU A 19 5.75 9.07 2.98
N GLY A 20 5.62 10.17 2.25
CA GLY A 20 6.69 11.14 2.06
C GLY A 20 7.95 10.52 1.42
N PRO A 21 9.15 11.10 1.65
CA PRO A 21 10.39 10.61 1.03
C PRO A 21 10.92 9.30 1.66
N GLY A 22 10.28 8.79 2.71
CA GLY A 22 10.63 7.54 3.38
C GLY A 22 9.76 6.39 2.90
N GLU A 23 9.96 5.95 1.66
CA GLU A 23 9.19 4.84 1.10
C GLU A 23 9.37 3.56 1.94
N PRO A 24 8.31 2.75 2.07
CA PRO A 24 8.39 1.53 2.86
C PRO A 24 9.44 0.59 2.28
N VAL A 25 10.21 -0.07 3.15
CA VAL A 25 11.16 -1.11 2.76
C VAL A 25 10.76 -2.47 3.33
N GLY A 26 11.00 -3.50 2.52
CA GLY A 26 10.61 -4.87 2.83
C GLY A 26 9.12 -5.13 2.64
N TYR A 27 8.78 -6.38 2.31
CA TYR A 27 7.42 -6.74 1.92
C TYR A 27 6.40 -6.59 3.07
N LEU A 28 6.58 -7.34 4.17
CA LEU A 28 5.63 -7.35 5.28
C LEU A 28 5.59 -6.02 6.04
N ARG A 29 6.75 -5.37 6.20
CA ARG A 29 6.84 -4.05 6.84
C ARG A 29 6.14 -3.00 6.00
N GLY A 30 6.38 -3.00 4.69
CA GLY A 30 5.72 -2.07 3.77
C GLY A 30 4.21 -2.23 3.77
N LYS A 31 3.71 -3.47 3.67
CA LYS A 31 2.27 -3.74 3.80
C LYS A 31 1.68 -3.23 5.12
N SER A 32 2.34 -3.52 6.23
CA SER A 32 1.87 -3.11 7.55
C SER A 32 1.81 -1.58 7.67
N LEU A 33 2.87 -0.88 7.23
CA LEU A 33 2.93 0.58 7.25
C LEU A 33 1.81 1.19 6.39
N MET A 34 1.64 0.71 5.16
CA MET A 34 0.62 1.23 4.25
C MET A 34 -0.79 0.96 4.77
N ARG A 35 -1.04 -0.21 5.37
CA ARG A 35 -2.31 -0.54 6.03
C ARG A 35 -2.59 0.42 7.19
N ASP A 36 -1.61 0.62 8.08
CA ASP A 36 -1.77 1.50 9.24
C ASP A 36 -2.03 2.96 8.80
N LEU A 37 -1.38 3.41 7.71
CA LEU A 37 -1.68 4.71 7.10
C LEU A 37 -3.10 4.81 6.56
N LEU A 38 -3.63 3.77 5.90
CA LEU A 38 -5.02 3.78 5.43
C LEU A 38 -6.02 3.88 6.59
N VAL A 39 -5.74 3.20 7.71
CA VAL A 39 -6.52 3.33 8.95
C VAL A 39 -6.48 4.77 9.45
N ASP A 40 -5.30 5.37 9.57
CA ASP A 40 -5.14 6.72 10.10
C ASP A 40 -5.72 7.82 9.17
N LEU A 41 -5.54 7.69 7.86
CA LEU A 41 -5.94 8.72 6.88
C LEU A 41 -7.45 8.72 6.57
N LYS A 42 -8.05 7.53 6.51
CA LYS A 42 -9.42 7.35 6.01
C LYS A 42 -10.38 6.78 7.05
N GLY A 43 -9.86 6.37 8.22
CA GLY A 43 -10.67 5.77 9.28
C GLY A 43 -11.16 4.36 8.95
N PHE A 44 -10.50 3.66 8.04
CA PHE A 44 -10.80 2.25 7.76
C PHE A 44 -10.51 1.39 8.98
N SER A 45 -11.22 0.27 9.12
CA SER A 45 -10.79 -0.78 10.04
C SER A 45 -9.48 -1.43 9.54
N GLN A 46 -8.76 -2.08 10.46
CA GLN A 46 -7.53 -2.81 10.12
C GLN A 46 -7.76 -3.87 9.03
N GLN A 47 -8.90 -4.56 9.07
CA GLN A 47 -9.25 -5.58 8.08
C GLN A 47 -9.54 -4.96 6.71
N GLU A 48 -10.36 -3.91 6.65
CA GLU A 48 -10.68 -3.22 5.39
C GLU A 48 -9.41 -2.64 4.74
N ALA A 49 -8.53 -2.05 5.55
CA ALA A 49 -7.26 -1.53 5.08
C ALA A 49 -6.36 -2.64 4.51
N GLU A 50 -6.31 -3.80 5.16
CA GLU A 50 -5.52 -4.94 4.69
C GLU A 50 -6.05 -5.46 3.34
N GLU A 51 -7.37 -5.65 3.23
CA GLU A 51 -8.02 -6.07 1.99
C GLU A 51 -7.80 -5.04 0.85
N LEU A 52 -7.78 -3.74 1.17
CA LEU A 52 -7.48 -2.69 0.21
C LEU A 52 -6.02 -2.71 -0.25
N ILE A 53 -5.05 -2.90 0.65
CA ILE A 53 -3.64 -3.04 0.28
C ILE A 53 -3.43 -4.23 -0.66
N ASP A 54 -4.04 -5.38 -0.34
CA ASP A 54 -4.00 -6.56 -1.20
C ASP A 54 -4.64 -6.30 -2.57
N THR A 55 -5.75 -5.57 -2.59
CA THR A 55 -6.42 -5.17 -3.84
C THR A 55 -5.56 -4.24 -4.68
N LEU A 56 -4.94 -3.22 -4.07
CA LEU A 56 -4.06 -2.29 -4.75
C LEU A 56 -2.82 -3.00 -5.32
N GLU A 57 -2.26 -3.97 -4.60
CA GLU A 57 -1.17 -4.80 -5.09
C GLU A 57 -1.61 -5.70 -6.25
N LEU A 58 -2.76 -6.38 -6.11
CA LEU A 58 -3.31 -7.25 -7.15
C LEU A 58 -3.62 -6.50 -8.44
N GLN A 59 -4.09 -5.26 -8.33
CA GLN A 59 -4.37 -4.36 -9.46
C GLN A 59 -3.11 -3.62 -9.94
N GLY A 60 -1.96 -3.82 -9.30
CA GLY A 60 -0.65 -3.29 -9.70
C GLY A 60 -0.35 -1.86 -9.25
N TYR A 61 -1.24 -1.19 -8.51
CA TYR A 61 -1.01 0.16 -7.96
C TYR A 61 0.14 0.17 -6.95
N LEU A 62 0.29 -0.94 -6.22
CA LEU A 62 1.43 -1.22 -5.36
C LEU A 62 2.23 -2.37 -5.97
N ARG A 63 3.53 -2.18 -6.10
CA ARG A 63 4.42 -3.24 -6.60
C ARG A 63 5.65 -3.34 -5.72
N PHE A 64 5.82 -4.47 -5.06
CA PHE A 64 7.08 -4.76 -4.40
C PHE A 64 8.18 -5.04 -5.44
N LEU A 65 9.31 -4.34 -5.34
CA LEU A 65 10.40 -4.46 -6.31
C LEU A 65 11.43 -5.54 -5.94
N GLY A 66 11.32 -6.15 -4.75
CA GLY A 66 12.14 -7.28 -4.31
C GLY A 66 11.46 -8.64 -4.52
N ASP A 67 12.11 -9.70 -4.03
CA ASP A 67 11.50 -11.03 -3.94
C ASP A 67 10.71 -11.17 -2.62
N PRO A 68 9.38 -11.32 -2.65
CA PRO A 68 8.57 -11.49 -1.45
C PRO A 68 8.80 -12.81 -0.71
N SER A 69 9.39 -13.82 -1.39
CA SER A 69 9.78 -15.12 -0.80
C SER A 69 11.08 -15.02 -0.01
N GLU A 70 11.92 -14.04 -0.34
CA GLU A 70 13.17 -13.78 0.36
C GLU A 70 12.93 -12.84 1.54
N ARG A 71 12.76 -13.43 2.73
CA ARG A 71 12.64 -12.69 4.01
C ARG A 71 13.82 -11.75 4.30
N SER A 72 14.94 -11.88 3.60
CA SER A 72 16.19 -11.18 3.85
C SER A 72 16.43 -9.92 3.00
N VAL A 73 15.59 -9.59 2.02
CA VAL A 73 15.73 -8.32 1.25
C VAL A 73 15.03 -7.20 2.02
N ALA A 74 15.55 -6.87 3.19
CA ALA A 74 14.97 -5.89 4.12
C ALA A 74 14.92 -4.45 3.56
N ASP A 75 15.71 -4.16 2.52
CA ASP A 75 15.85 -2.85 1.89
C ASP A 75 15.15 -2.73 0.53
N ALA A 76 14.48 -3.78 0.04
CA ALA A 76 13.76 -3.70 -1.22
C ALA A 76 12.58 -2.72 -1.12
N GLN A 77 12.49 -1.82 -2.10
CA GLN A 77 11.52 -0.74 -2.15
C GLN A 77 10.19 -1.19 -2.76
N TRP A 78 9.17 -0.36 -2.55
CA TRP A 78 7.88 -0.45 -3.21
C TRP A 78 7.79 0.62 -4.30
N ASP A 79 7.29 0.24 -5.46
CA ASP A 79 6.79 1.18 -6.46
C ASP A 79 5.30 1.44 -6.19
N ILE A 80 4.97 2.71 -5.99
CA ILE A 80 3.63 3.20 -5.69
C ILE A 80 3.23 4.14 -6.81
N THR A 81 2.40 3.65 -7.73
CA THR A 81 2.05 4.37 -8.95
C THR A 81 0.53 4.43 -9.10
N PRO A 82 -0.09 5.62 -8.93
CA PRO A 82 -1.47 5.81 -9.36
C PRO A 82 -1.48 5.72 -10.89
N HIS A 83 -2.00 4.62 -11.45
CA HIS A 83 -2.08 4.40 -12.89
C HIS A 83 -2.71 5.61 -13.59
N ALA A 84 -2.14 5.99 -14.74
CA ALA A 84 -2.53 7.17 -15.52
C ALA A 84 -3.91 7.02 -16.16
#